data_AF-R7HEG7-F1
#
_entry.id   AF-R7HEG7-F1
#
_cell.length_a   1.000
_cell.length_b   1.000
_cell.length_c   1.000
_cell.angle_alpha   90.00
_cell.angle_beta   90.00
_cell.angle_gamma   90.00
#
_symmetry.space_group_name_H-M   'P 1'
#
loop_
_entity.id
_entity.type
_entity.pdbx_description
1 polymer ?
#
loop_
_entity_poly.entity_id
_entity_poly.type
_entity_poly.pdbx_seq_one_letter_code
_entity_poly.pdbx_strand_id
1 'polypeptide(L)'
;MSSYIEVIKIALLTFPFLAFFISFPFILINYHKYGSISSMKVIIIYTFILYLLCAYFLIVLPLPKYEVVAMLKSPRTQLIPFNFIKDFIRESPFRLANVHTYVKAIKHSTFYVPLYNIFLTVPFGMYLRYYFKKSKLDIIIYSFFLSLFFELTQLTGLYFIYPRGYRLFDVDDLILNTLGGLLGYFLVKPLMKILPTREEIDNNALKKGEKMSNLRKVTSFCLDLFIFGILELILYILFNNYVIIISFFIIYYFLLPFLLKGSTIAQRYLNIGVVNNDNNYTLIYSFLRRLLFCLFYIFSFIIIYNININSTLKGILYIIDFIYFIISAFKYIFTKKTLLFEKLSKTKLISTIKSN
;
A
#
# COMPACT_ATOMS: atom_id res chain seq x y z
N MET A 1 -13.32 25.78 17.58
CA MET A 1 -13.04 24.37 17.89
C MET A 1 -13.74 23.35 16.98
N SER A 2 -15.00 23.55 16.58
CA SER A 2 -15.76 22.59 15.75
C SER A 2 -15.08 22.23 14.43
N SER A 3 -14.57 23.22 13.69
CA SER A 3 -13.88 23.01 12.41
C SER A 3 -12.60 22.16 12.54
N TYR A 4 -11.82 22.33 13.62
CA TYR A 4 -10.62 21.51 13.86
C TYR A 4 -10.97 20.05 14.19
N ILE A 5 -12.05 19.83 14.95
CA ILE A 5 -12.53 18.48 15.29
C ILE A 5 -13.00 17.75 14.03
N GLU A 6 -13.69 18.45 13.12
CA GLU A 6 -14.16 17.89 11.86
C GLU A 6 -13.00 17.49 10.94
N VAL A 7 -11.99 18.35 10.79
CA VAL A 7 -10.77 18.04 10.02
C VAL A 7 -10.04 16.82 10.60
N ILE A 8 -9.91 16.72 11.93
CA ILE A 8 -9.30 15.57 12.59
C ILE A 8 -10.12 14.29 12.34
N LYS A 9 -11.46 14.35 12.42
CA LYS A 9 -12.33 13.20 12.14
C LYS A 9 -12.18 12.71 10.69
N ILE A 10 -12.19 13.63 9.73
CA ILE A 10 -12.01 13.30 8.31
C ILE A 10 -10.63 12.67 8.10
N ALA A 11 -9.56 13.22 8.69
CA ALA A 11 -8.22 12.66 8.58
C ALA A 11 -8.13 11.24 9.18
N LEU A 12 -8.70 11.02 10.38
CA LEU A 12 -8.73 9.71 11.03
C LEU A 12 -9.52 8.66 10.24
N LEU A 13 -10.57 9.07 9.54
CA LEU A 13 -11.33 8.18 8.67
C LEU A 13 -10.60 7.92 7.34
N THR A 14 -10.03 8.94 6.71
CA THR A 14 -9.50 8.85 5.34
C THR A 14 -8.07 8.31 5.26
N PHE A 15 -7.18 8.70 6.17
CA PHE A 15 -5.76 8.35 6.10
C PHE A 15 -5.51 6.84 6.18
N PRO A 16 -6.23 6.04 6.99
CA PRO A 16 -6.10 4.58 6.98
C PRO A 16 -6.37 3.96 5.60
N PHE A 17 -7.44 4.37 4.92
CA PHE A 17 -7.76 3.84 3.59
C PHE A 17 -6.75 4.29 2.53
N LEU A 18 -6.33 5.56 2.59
CA LEU A 18 -5.32 6.07 1.68
C LEU A 18 -3.97 5.35 1.88
N ALA A 19 -3.55 5.15 3.13
CA ALA A 19 -2.36 4.39 3.47
C ALA A 19 -2.45 2.94 2.98
N PHE A 20 -3.62 2.30 3.12
CA PHE A 20 -3.86 0.96 2.61
C PHE A 20 -3.71 0.91 1.08
N PHE A 21 -4.33 1.85 0.36
CA PHE A 21 -4.26 1.93 -1.09
C PHE A 21 -2.81 2.13 -1.58
N ILE A 22 -2.08 3.07 -0.97
CA ILE A 22 -0.66 3.34 -1.31
C ILE A 22 0.22 2.12 -0.94
N SER A 23 -0.12 1.38 0.11
CA SER A 23 0.64 0.18 0.52
C SER A 23 0.43 -1.02 -0.41
N PHE A 24 -0.68 -1.07 -1.15
CA PHE A 24 -1.10 -2.23 -1.94
C PHE A 24 -0.07 -2.66 -3.01
N PRO A 25 0.50 -1.76 -3.84
CA PRO A 25 1.55 -2.14 -4.78
C PRO A 25 2.78 -2.76 -4.10
N PHE A 26 3.21 -2.23 -2.95
CA PHE A 26 4.33 -2.77 -2.19
C PHE A 26 4.02 -4.16 -1.63
N ILE A 27 2.79 -4.39 -1.17
CA ILE A 27 2.33 -5.70 -0.71
C ILE A 27 2.34 -6.70 -1.88
N LEU A 28 1.86 -6.30 -3.07
CA LEU A 28 1.89 -7.15 -4.26
C LEU A 28 3.31 -7.49 -4.74
N ILE A 29 4.24 -6.54 -4.71
CA ILE A 29 5.65 -6.79 -5.05
C ILE A 29 6.27 -7.77 -4.04
N ASN A 30 6.00 -7.59 -2.75
CA ASN A 30 6.42 -8.56 -1.73
C ASN A 30 5.77 -9.93 -1.98
N TYR A 31 4.50 -9.98 -2.36
CA TYR A 31 3.83 -11.24 -2.62
C TYR A 31 4.43 -11.97 -3.83
N HIS A 32 4.77 -11.25 -4.90
CA HIS A 32 5.51 -11.78 -6.02
C HIS A 32 6.85 -12.38 -5.56
N LYS A 33 7.65 -11.58 -4.85
CA LYS A 33 9.00 -11.96 -4.43
C LYS A 33 9.04 -13.15 -3.48
N TYR A 34 8.14 -13.19 -2.49
CA TYR A 34 8.20 -14.16 -1.40
C TYR A 34 7.13 -15.28 -1.49
N GLY A 35 6.12 -15.12 -2.34
CA GLY A 35 5.02 -16.09 -2.53
C GLY A 35 4.06 -16.24 -1.36
N SER A 36 4.27 -15.48 -0.29
CA SER A 36 3.32 -15.32 0.82
C SER A 36 3.37 -13.88 1.33
N ILE A 37 2.27 -13.47 1.96
CA ILE A 37 2.17 -12.17 2.61
C ILE A 37 2.51 -12.35 4.08
N SER A 38 3.59 -11.71 4.54
CA SER A 38 3.92 -11.65 5.96
C SER A 38 3.14 -10.52 6.64
N SER A 39 2.36 -10.85 7.66
CA SER A 39 1.59 -9.87 8.43
C SER A 39 2.50 -8.78 9.02
N MET A 40 3.69 -9.15 9.50
CA MET A 40 4.64 -8.17 10.04
C MET A 40 5.10 -7.17 8.97
N LYS A 41 5.39 -7.62 7.73
CA LYS A 41 5.75 -6.68 6.65
C LYS A 41 4.60 -5.76 6.29
N VAL A 42 3.39 -6.31 6.20
CA VAL A 42 2.20 -5.51 5.88
C VAL A 42 2.01 -4.44 6.94
N ILE A 43 2.05 -4.80 8.22
CA ILE A 43 1.92 -3.85 9.33
C ILE A 43 3.00 -2.77 9.22
N ILE A 44 4.28 -3.14 9.09
CA ILE A 44 5.39 -2.18 9.02
C ILE A 44 5.24 -1.22 7.84
N ILE A 45 4.96 -1.73 6.63
CA ILE A 45 4.80 -0.89 5.43
C ILE A 45 3.58 0.02 5.57
N TYR A 46 2.45 -0.53 6.01
CA TYR A 46 1.22 0.22 6.22
C TYR A 46 1.41 1.33 7.26
N THR A 47 1.96 1.03 8.43
CA THR A 47 2.16 2.01 9.50
C THR A 47 3.22 3.04 9.13
N PHE A 48 4.23 2.67 8.33
CA PHE A 48 5.21 3.61 7.80
C PHE A 48 4.58 4.62 6.84
N ILE A 49 3.75 4.15 5.89
CA ILE A 49 3.03 5.03 4.96
C ILE A 49 2.02 5.90 5.70
N LEU A 50 1.26 5.32 6.64
CA LEU A 50 0.32 6.06 7.47
C LEU A 50 1.04 7.15 8.26
N TYR A 51 2.19 6.83 8.86
CA TYR A 51 3.04 7.79 9.54
C TYR A 51 3.48 8.94 8.61
N LEU A 52 3.98 8.63 7.41
CA LEU A 52 4.42 9.66 6.46
C LEU A 52 3.27 10.57 6.01
N LEU A 53 2.07 10.00 5.81
CA LEU A 53 0.86 10.77 5.55
C LEU A 53 0.55 11.71 6.73
N CYS A 54 0.49 11.17 7.96
CA CYS A 54 0.24 11.99 9.14
C CYS A 54 1.27 13.11 9.31
N ALA A 55 2.56 12.81 9.12
CA ALA A 55 3.64 13.79 9.22
C ALA A 55 3.49 14.89 8.17
N TYR A 56 3.30 14.52 6.90
CA TYR A 56 3.09 15.47 5.81
C TYR A 56 1.90 16.41 6.08
N PHE A 57 0.76 15.85 6.49
CA PHE A 57 -0.43 16.65 6.75
C PHE A 57 -0.32 17.53 8.00
N LEU A 58 0.35 17.06 9.06
CA LEU A 58 0.62 17.88 10.25
C LEU A 58 1.44 19.14 9.90
N ILE A 59 2.36 19.00 8.94
CA ILE A 59 3.25 20.06 8.47
C ILE A 59 2.58 20.97 7.46
N VAL A 60 1.56 20.52 6.74
CA VAL A 60 0.88 21.32 5.71
C VAL A 60 -0.37 22.03 6.27
N LEU A 61 -1.13 21.38 7.15
CA LEU A 61 -2.42 21.88 7.65
C LEU A 61 -2.29 22.79 8.89
N PRO A 62 -3.32 23.61 9.18
CA PRO A 62 -4.45 23.94 8.29
C PRO A 62 -4.02 24.87 7.15
N LEU A 63 -4.66 24.72 5.99
CA LEU A 63 -4.42 25.61 4.85
C LEU A 63 -5.08 26.99 5.09
N PRO A 64 -4.32 28.10 5.00
CA PRO A 64 -4.88 29.45 5.16
C PRO A 64 -5.68 29.89 3.93
N LYS A 65 -6.51 30.93 4.08
CA LYS A 65 -7.17 31.57 2.93
C LYS A 65 -6.15 32.25 2.02
N TYR A 66 -6.37 32.18 0.71
CA TYR A 66 -5.47 32.77 -0.30
C TYR A 66 -5.18 34.25 -0.04
N GLU A 67 -6.24 35.04 0.23
CA GLU A 67 -6.16 36.49 0.49
C GLU A 67 -5.23 36.81 1.67
N VAL A 68 -5.29 36.01 2.74
CA VAL A 68 -4.44 36.19 3.93
C VAL A 68 -2.98 36.01 3.56
N VAL A 69 -2.66 34.98 2.77
CA VAL A 69 -1.28 34.71 2.33
C VAL A 69 -0.77 35.80 1.39
N ALA A 70 -1.63 36.32 0.52
CA ALA A 70 -1.29 37.42 -0.39
C ALA A 70 -0.91 38.72 0.35
N MET A 71 -1.51 38.97 1.51
CA MET A 71 -1.24 40.16 2.34
C MET A 71 -0.03 40.02 3.27
N LEU A 72 0.57 38.82 3.41
CA LEU A 72 1.70 38.62 4.32
C LEU A 72 2.91 39.45 3.92
N LYS A 73 3.49 40.17 4.89
CA LYS A 73 4.74 40.93 4.77
C LYS A 73 5.89 40.37 5.61
N SER A 74 5.65 39.27 6.35
CA SER A 74 6.66 38.61 7.17
C SER A 74 7.84 38.11 6.32
N PRO A 75 9.02 37.88 6.93
CA PRO A 75 10.14 37.19 6.28
C PRO A 75 9.71 35.84 5.69
N ARG A 76 10.35 35.45 4.60
CA ARG A 76 10.10 34.14 3.95
C ARG A 76 11.00 33.04 4.51
N THR A 77 12.17 33.40 5.00
CA THR A 77 13.22 32.47 5.42
C THR A 77 13.89 32.94 6.70
N GLN A 78 14.22 31.99 7.56
CA GLN A 78 15.14 32.07 8.68
C GLN A 78 16.32 31.15 8.30
N LEU A 79 17.53 31.72 8.22
CA LEU A 79 18.74 30.96 7.83
C LEU A 79 19.85 31.00 8.89
N ILE A 80 19.61 31.56 10.08
CA ILE A 80 20.60 31.63 11.16
C ILE A 80 20.45 30.35 11.99
N PRO A 81 21.44 29.45 12.00
CA PRO A 81 21.37 28.21 12.76
C PRO A 81 21.27 28.45 14.26
N PHE A 82 20.56 27.55 14.94
CA PHE A 82 20.31 27.53 16.37
C PHE A 82 19.62 28.79 16.89
N ASN A 83 18.82 29.45 16.06
CA ASN A 83 18.05 30.62 16.48
C ASN A 83 16.98 30.27 17.53
N PHE A 84 16.42 29.05 17.47
CA PHE A 84 15.49 28.56 18.49
C PHE A 84 16.05 28.64 19.92
N ILE A 85 17.38 28.49 20.09
CA ILE A 85 18.04 28.62 21.41
C ILE A 85 18.00 30.07 21.88
N LYS A 86 18.26 31.02 20.97
CA LYS A 86 18.20 32.46 21.29
C LYS A 86 16.79 32.86 21.66
N ASP A 87 15.80 32.38 20.92
CA ASP A 87 14.38 32.65 21.21
C ASP A 87 13.96 32.01 22.54
N PHE A 88 14.44 30.80 22.85
CA PHE A 88 14.23 30.20 24.17
C PHE A 88 14.84 31.04 25.29
N ILE A 89 16.08 31.49 25.18
CA ILE A 89 16.73 32.31 26.21
C ILE A 89 16.03 33.66 26.39
N ARG A 90 15.62 34.30 25.30
CA ARG A 90 15.01 35.64 25.31
C ARG A 90 13.56 35.62 25.80
N GLU A 91 12.78 34.65 25.36
CA GLU A 91 11.31 34.69 25.49
C GLU A 91 10.75 33.66 26.47
N SER A 92 11.51 32.61 26.84
CA SER A 92 11.03 31.60 27.77
C SER A 92 10.85 32.17 29.18
N PRO A 93 9.76 31.80 29.87
CA PRO A 93 9.57 32.14 31.28
C PRO A 93 10.53 31.38 32.22
N PHE A 94 11.40 30.51 31.68
CA PHE A 94 12.35 29.70 32.43
C PHE A 94 13.28 30.54 33.31
N ARG A 95 13.35 30.20 34.60
CA ARG A 95 14.31 30.76 35.56
C ARG A 95 14.90 29.62 36.39
N LEU A 96 16.21 29.40 36.28
CA LEU A 96 16.91 28.28 36.93
C LEU A 96 16.69 28.24 38.45
N ALA A 97 16.66 29.39 39.11
CA ALA A 97 16.47 29.50 40.56
C ALA A 97 15.01 29.29 41.02
N ASN A 98 14.04 29.21 40.12
CA ASN A 98 12.62 29.09 40.47
C ASN A 98 11.95 27.91 39.74
N VAL A 99 11.80 26.81 40.47
CA VAL A 99 11.21 25.55 39.97
C VAL A 99 9.78 25.73 39.46
N HIS A 100 9.01 26.69 39.99
CA HIS A 100 7.63 26.96 39.53
C HIS A 100 7.56 27.48 38.09
N THR A 101 8.69 27.93 37.52
CA THR A 101 8.77 28.38 36.12
C THR A 101 8.95 27.24 35.13
N TYR A 102 9.35 26.04 35.56
CA TYR A 102 9.75 24.94 34.67
C TYR A 102 8.56 24.41 33.86
N VAL A 103 7.42 24.19 34.52
CA VAL A 103 6.20 23.72 33.85
C VAL A 103 5.71 24.76 32.84
N LYS A 104 5.81 26.06 33.17
CA LYS A 104 5.45 27.15 32.26
C LYS A 104 6.39 27.19 31.05
N ALA A 105 7.69 26.97 31.27
CA ALA A 105 8.69 26.93 30.21
C ALA A 105 8.48 25.76 29.23
N ILE A 106 8.16 24.56 29.74
CA ILE A 106 7.88 23.39 28.91
C ILE A 106 6.62 23.61 28.04
N LYS A 107 5.62 24.33 28.56
CA LYS A 107 4.40 24.70 27.83
C LYS A 107 4.59 25.90 26.89
N HIS A 108 5.75 26.52 26.87
CA HIS A 108 6.04 27.66 26.01
C HIS A 108 6.44 27.21 24.59
N SER A 109 6.04 27.98 23.57
CA SER A 109 6.27 27.63 22.15
C SER A 109 7.74 27.46 21.80
N THR A 110 8.61 28.28 22.40
CA THR A 110 10.06 28.19 22.23
C THR A 110 10.67 26.86 22.71
N PHE A 111 9.93 26.06 23.50
CA PHE A 111 10.33 24.71 23.90
C PHE A 111 9.62 23.62 23.09
N TYR A 112 8.29 23.63 23.05
CA TYR A 112 7.56 22.48 22.49
C TYR A 112 7.63 22.41 20.96
N VAL A 113 7.78 23.55 20.25
CA VAL A 113 7.88 23.54 18.78
C VAL A 113 9.16 22.83 18.33
N PRO A 114 10.37 23.20 18.81
CA PRO A 114 11.58 22.45 18.49
C PRO A 114 11.52 20.96 18.89
N LEU A 115 10.93 20.67 20.05
CA LEU A 115 10.77 19.31 20.52
C LEU A 115 9.87 18.47 19.61
N TYR A 116 8.79 19.04 19.09
CA TYR A 116 7.87 18.35 18.18
C TYR A 116 8.49 18.10 16.81
N ASN A 117 9.34 18.99 16.30
CA ASN A 117 10.11 18.72 15.07
C ASN A 117 11.04 17.51 15.25
N ILE A 118 11.73 17.42 16.39
CA ILE A 118 12.51 16.23 16.74
C ILE A 118 11.61 14.98 16.77
N PHE A 119 10.50 15.00 17.51
CA PHE A 119 9.62 13.83 17.65
C PHE A 119 8.93 13.40 16.36
N LEU A 120 8.62 14.35 15.48
CA LEU A 120 8.01 14.11 14.18
C LEU A 120 8.82 13.12 13.34
N THR A 121 10.14 13.17 13.41
CA THR A 121 11.07 12.40 12.56
C THR A 121 11.73 11.22 13.28
N VAL A 122 11.53 11.07 14.59
CA VAL A 122 11.96 9.88 15.33
C VAL A 122 11.44 8.58 14.69
N PRO A 123 10.13 8.42 14.39
CA PRO A 123 9.63 7.20 13.75
C PRO A 123 10.32 6.91 12.41
N PHE A 124 10.59 7.94 11.59
CA PHE A 124 11.29 7.79 10.32
C PHE A 124 12.66 7.12 10.49
N GLY A 125 13.48 7.61 11.43
CA GLY A 125 14.76 7.01 11.77
C GLY A 125 14.65 5.57 12.29
N MET A 126 13.61 5.29 13.09
CA MET A 126 13.33 3.94 13.59
C MET A 126 13.02 2.96 12.44
N TYR A 127 12.12 3.32 11.52
CA TYR A 127 11.77 2.49 10.35
C TYR A 127 12.97 2.26 9.44
N LEU A 128 13.73 3.32 9.14
CA LEU A 128 14.91 3.23 8.28
C LEU A 128 15.98 2.29 8.85
N ARG A 129 16.24 2.36 10.16
CA ARG A 129 17.19 1.45 10.81
C ARG A 129 16.68 0.02 10.86
N TYR A 130 15.46 -0.19 11.36
CA TYR A 130 14.93 -1.53 11.62
C TYR A 130 14.56 -2.28 10.34
N TYR A 131 13.69 -1.69 9.51
CA TYR A 131 13.15 -2.37 8.34
C TYR A 131 14.01 -2.16 7.09
N PHE A 132 14.43 -0.93 6.82
CA PHE A 132 15.22 -0.63 5.62
C PHE A 132 16.73 -0.87 5.80
N LYS A 133 17.17 -1.21 7.02
CA LYS A 133 18.57 -1.53 7.37
C LYS A 133 19.57 -0.45 6.96
N LYS A 134 19.15 0.81 7.03
CA LYS A 134 19.98 1.96 6.67
C LYS A 134 21.04 2.24 7.75
N SER A 135 22.22 2.68 7.30
CA SER A 135 23.30 3.08 8.20
C SER A 135 22.96 4.38 8.92
N LYS A 136 23.74 4.73 9.94
CA LYS A 136 23.58 6.01 10.66
C LYS A 136 23.67 7.21 9.71
N LEU A 137 24.64 7.18 8.78
CA LEU A 137 24.85 8.26 7.82
C LEU A 137 23.68 8.37 6.83
N ASP A 138 23.21 7.24 6.30
CA ASP A 138 22.03 7.21 5.42
C ASP A 138 20.82 7.85 6.10
N ILE A 139 20.60 7.56 7.38
CA ILE A 139 19.45 8.10 8.12
C ILE A 139 19.57 9.60 8.32
N ILE A 140 20.76 10.12 8.60
CA ILE A 140 21.00 11.57 8.64
C ILE A 140 20.64 12.19 7.30
N ILE A 141 21.14 11.63 6.20
CA ILE A 141 20.90 12.12 4.83
C ILE A 141 19.41 12.07 4.48
N TYR A 142 18.74 10.93 4.67
CA TYR A 142 17.31 10.81 4.37
C TYR A 142 16.44 11.70 5.25
N SER A 143 16.79 11.88 6.53
CA SER A 143 16.01 12.74 7.43
C SER A 143 16.19 14.22 7.06
N PHE A 144 17.40 14.62 6.66
CA PHE A 144 17.65 15.94 6.10
C PHE A 144 16.82 16.18 4.84
N PHE A 145 16.82 15.24 3.88
CA PHE A 145 16.02 15.39 2.65
C PHE A 145 14.51 15.35 2.91
N LEU A 146 14.05 14.57 3.89
CA LEU A 146 12.66 14.58 4.32
C LEU A 146 12.27 15.95 4.89
N SER A 147 13.12 16.51 5.75
CA SER A 147 12.91 17.85 6.29
C SER A 147 12.96 18.91 5.20
N LEU A 148 13.92 18.83 4.30
CA LEU A 148 14.04 19.74 3.17
C LEU A 148 12.82 19.67 2.26
N PHE A 149 12.28 18.48 2.01
CA PHE A 149 11.03 18.30 1.27
C PHE A 149 9.86 19.05 1.94
N PHE A 150 9.74 18.95 3.26
CA PHE A 150 8.73 19.68 4.03
C PHE A 150 8.90 21.20 3.95
N GLU A 151 10.10 21.69 4.21
CA GLU A 151 10.42 23.11 4.16
C GLU A 151 10.24 23.70 2.76
N LEU A 152 10.65 22.97 1.71
CA LEU A 152 10.43 23.39 0.32
C LEU A 152 8.94 23.43 -0.03
N THR A 153 8.15 22.44 0.42
CA THR A 153 6.69 22.42 0.24
C THR A 153 6.05 23.68 0.85
N GLN A 154 6.52 24.14 2.00
CA GLN A 154 5.98 25.35 2.62
C GLN A 154 6.51 26.64 1.97
N LEU A 155 7.82 26.72 1.72
CA LEU A 155 8.51 27.91 1.20
C LEU A 155 7.93 28.38 -0.12
N THR A 156 7.68 27.43 -1.00
CA THR A 156 7.17 27.70 -2.34
C THR A 156 5.63 27.88 -2.34
N GLY A 157 4.99 27.87 -1.17
CA GLY A 157 3.56 28.16 -0.97
C GLY A 157 2.65 27.04 -1.46
N LEU A 158 3.11 25.80 -1.32
CA LEU A 158 3.20 24.98 -2.52
C LEU A 158 2.06 24.01 -2.68
N TYR A 159 1.62 23.67 -3.89
CA TYR A 159 2.08 23.71 -5.32
C TYR A 159 2.44 24.98 -6.14
N PHE A 160 2.89 26.13 -5.61
CA PHE A 160 2.69 27.50 -6.17
C PHE A 160 1.21 27.86 -6.25
N ILE A 161 0.39 27.18 -5.44
CA ILE A 161 -1.04 27.44 -5.27
C ILE A 161 -1.22 28.79 -4.57
N TYR A 162 -0.35 29.11 -3.61
CA TYR A 162 -0.32 30.42 -2.94
C TYR A 162 0.73 31.35 -3.56
N PRO A 163 0.53 32.68 -3.48
CA PRO A 163 1.44 33.66 -4.08
C PRO A 163 2.80 33.75 -3.37
N ARG A 164 2.90 33.19 -2.16
CA ARG A 164 4.14 33.05 -1.39
C ARG A 164 3.99 31.93 -0.36
N GLY A 165 5.11 31.51 0.23
CA GLY A 165 5.11 30.64 1.41
C GLY A 165 4.27 31.21 2.54
N TYR A 166 3.40 30.37 3.10
CA TYR A 166 2.48 30.70 4.20
C TYR A 166 3.01 30.30 5.58
N ARG A 167 4.17 29.62 5.61
CA ARG A 167 4.99 29.38 6.79
C ARG A 167 6.41 29.86 6.52
N LEU A 168 7.15 30.11 7.60
CA LEU A 168 8.54 30.52 7.56
C LEU A 168 9.39 29.28 7.23
N PHE A 169 10.21 29.34 6.19
CA PHE A 169 11.25 28.33 5.98
C PHE A 169 12.29 28.49 7.08
N ASP A 170 12.54 27.46 7.88
CA ASP A 170 13.44 27.54 9.03
C ASP A 170 14.59 26.52 8.92
N VAL A 171 15.84 27.01 8.91
CA VAL A 171 17.01 26.12 8.90
C VAL A 171 17.09 25.27 10.18
N ASP A 172 16.55 25.75 11.30
CA ASP A 172 16.50 24.99 12.54
C ASP A 172 15.59 23.77 12.41
N ASP A 173 14.53 23.84 11.61
CA ASP A 173 13.64 22.71 11.36
C ASP A 173 14.36 21.61 10.58
N LEU A 174 15.26 21.96 9.66
CA LEU A 174 16.17 20.99 9.01
C LEU A 174 17.06 20.29 10.03
N ILE A 175 17.65 21.04 10.96
CA ILE A 175 18.57 20.50 11.98
C ILE A 175 17.81 19.60 12.97
N LEU A 176 16.69 20.07 13.49
CA LEU A 176 15.89 19.39 14.51
C LEU A 176 15.24 18.12 13.96
N ASN A 177 14.68 18.17 12.75
CA ASN A 177 14.14 16.98 12.08
C ASN A 177 15.25 15.96 11.74
N THR A 178 16.44 16.44 11.36
CA THR A 178 17.58 15.53 11.14
C THR A 178 18.03 14.88 12.45
N LEU A 179 18.06 15.64 13.54
CA LEU A 179 18.35 15.13 14.88
C LEU A 179 17.30 14.12 15.34
N GLY A 180 16.02 14.37 15.07
CA GLY A 180 14.94 13.43 15.36
C GLY A 180 15.13 12.09 14.66
N GLY A 181 15.45 12.09 13.37
CA GLY A 181 15.82 10.87 12.64
C GLY A 181 17.02 10.14 13.26
N LEU A 182 18.06 10.88 13.65
CA LEU A 182 19.23 10.31 14.35
C LEU A 182 18.86 9.74 15.73
N LEU A 183 17.99 10.39 16.49
CA LEU A 183 17.48 9.85 17.76
C LEU A 183 16.66 8.58 17.52
N GLY A 184 15.81 8.55 16.49
CA GLY A 184 15.08 7.37 16.05
C GLY A 184 15.99 6.17 15.76
N TYR A 185 17.15 6.41 15.14
CA TYR A 185 18.18 5.38 14.98
C TYR A 185 18.55 4.75 16.32
N PHE A 186 18.84 5.54 17.36
CA PHE A 186 19.23 4.99 18.66
C PHE A 186 18.05 4.39 19.44
N LEU A 187 16.89 5.03 19.40
CA LEU A 187 15.70 4.65 20.17
C LEU A 187 15.07 3.33 19.72
N VAL A 188 15.25 2.90 18.47
CA VAL A 188 14.71 1.60 18.01
C VAL A 188 15.54 0.40 18.51
N LYS A 189 16.76 0.59 19.03
CA LYS A 189 17.63 -0.52 19.45
C LYS A 189 16.96 -1.50 20.43
N PRO A 190 16.23 -1.08 21.48
CA PRO A 190 15.54 -2.00 22.37
C PRO A 190 14.43 -2.77 21.65
N LEU A 191 13.68 -2.11 20.75
CA LEU A 191 12.61 -2.77 19.97
C LEU A 191 13.18 -3.83 19.02
N MET A 192 14.36 -3.60 18.43
CA MET A 192 15.02 -4.58 17.57
C MET A 192 15.41 -5.89 18.29
N LYS A 193 15.47 -5.88 19.64
CA LYS A 193 15.71 -7.11 20.42
C LYS A 193 14.45 -7.97 20.59
N ILE A 194 13.27 -7.37 20.41
CA ILE A 194 11.96 -7.99 20.63
C ILE A 194 11.32 -8.36 19.28
N LEU A 195 11.51 -7.51 18.27
CA LEU A 195 10.94 -7.67 16.94
C LEU A 195 11.77 -8.65 16.09
N PRO A 196 11.13 -9.47 15.24
CA PRO A 196 11.84 -10.38 14.35
C PRO A 196 12.73 -9.61 13.37
N THR A 197 13.89 -10.17 13.04
CA THR A 197 14.79 -9.53 12.07
C THR A 197 14.16 -9.53 10.67
N ARG A 198 14.55 -8.59 9.81
CA ARG A 198 14.08 -8.57 8.41
C ARG A 198 14.40 -9.90 7.70
N GLU A 199 15.57 -10.51 7.93
CA GLU A 199 15.88 -11.82 7.36
C GLU A 199 14.90 -12.90 7.83
N GLU A 200 14.58 -12.96 9.13
CA GLU A 200 13.61 -13.92 9.65
C GLU A 200 12.23 -13.73 9.02
N ILE A 201 11.78 -12.48 8.89
CA ILE A 201 10.49 -12.16 8.26
C ILE A 201 10.49 -12.60 6.79
N ASP A 202 11.57 -12.35 6.05
CA ASP A 202 11.75 -12.73 4.65
C ASP A 202 11.78 -14.26 4.49
N ASN A 203 12.59 -14.95 5.29
CA ASN A 203 12.77 -16.40 5.24
C ASN A 203 11.48 -17.14 5.61
N ASN A 204 10.77 -16.68 6.64
CA ASN A 204 9.47 -17.23 7.01
C ASN A 204 8.43 -17.02 5.91
N ALA A 205 8.48 -15.90 5.19
CA ALA A 205 7.61 -15.66 4.04
C ALA A 205 7.95 -16.58 2.87
N LEU A 206 9.23 -16.81 2.55
CA LEU A 206 9.65 -17.75 1.50
C LEU A 206 9.19 -19.17 1.79
N LYS A 207 9.47 -19.67 3.01
CA LYS A 207 9.06 -21.02 3.43
C LYS A 207 7.56 -21.23 3.34
N LYS A 208 6.76 -20.23 3.74
CA LYS A 208 5.29 -20.27 3.57
C LYS A 208 4.89 -20.20 2.09
N GLY A 209 5.65 -19.48 1.26
CA GLY A 209 5.39 -19.26 -0.16
C GLY A 209 5.68 -20.47 -1.07
N GLU A 210 6.38 -21.50 -0.59
CA GLU A 210 6.55 -22.77 -1.31
C GLU A 210 5.23 -23.55 -1.43
N LYS A 211 4.30 -23.35 -0.48
CA LYS A 211 2.99 -23.99 -0.51
C LYS A 211 1.97 -23.05 -1.13
N MET A 212 1.07 -23.60 -1.93
CA MET A 212 -0.03 -22.83 -2.52
C MET A 212 -1.03 -22.43 -1.43
N SER A 213 -1.18 -21.13 -1.18
CA SER A 213 -2.18 -20.60 -0.25
C SER A 213 -3.46 -20.21 -0.98
N ASN A 214 -4.60 -20.26 -0.28
CA ASN A 214 -5.88 -19.82 -0.86
C ASN A 214 -5.87 -18.32 -1.17
N LEU A 215 -5.26 -17.51 -0.29
CA LEU A 215 -5.12 -16.08 -0.53
C LEU A 215 -4.41 -15.81 -1.85
N ARG A 216 -3.38 -16.58 -2.22
CA ARG A 216 -2.62 -16.37 -3.46
C ARG A 216 -3.45 -16.71 -4.69
N LYS A 217 -4.28 -17.76 -4.61
CA LYS A 217 -5.24 -18.13 -5.66
C LYS A 217 -6.23 -16.99 -5.89
N VAL A 218 -6.85 -16.49 -4.83
CA VAL A 218 -7.80 -15.38 -4.87
C VAL A 218 -7.13 -14.12 -5.42
N THR A 219 -5.95 -13.75 -4.91
CA THR A 219 -5.21 -12.58 -5.41
C THR A 219 -4.89 -12.72 -6.89
N SER A 220 -4.47 -13.91 -7.35
CA SER A 220 -4.22 -14.15 -8.78
C SER A 220 -5.48 -13.97 -9.61
N PHE A 221 -6.62 -14.50 -9.16
CA PHE A 221 -7.88 -14.36 -9.86
C PHE A 221 -8.32 -12.90 -9.94
N CYS A 222 -8.28 -12.17 -8.82
CA CYS A 222 -8.61 -10.74 -8.79
C CYS A 222 -7.67 -9.91 -9.67
N LEU A 223 -6.37 -10.22 -9.68
CA LEU A 223 -5.39 -9.53 -10.54
C LEU A 223 -5.62 -9.83 -12.02
N ASP A 224 -5.95 -11.07 -12.38
CA ASP A 224 -6.29 -11.39 -13.78
C ASP A 224 -7.54 -10.63 -14.24
N LEU A 225 -8.59 -10.57 -13.41
CA LEU A 225 -9.80 -9.79 -13.72
C LEU A 225 -9.48 -8.29 -13.85
N PHE A 226 -8.65 -7.75 -12.97
CA PHE A 226 -8.25 -6.35 -13.00
C PHE A 226 -7.44 -6.01 -14.25
N ILE A 227 -6.42 -6.83 -14.58
CA ILE A 227 -5.60 -6.64 -15.78
C ILE A 227 -6.46 -6.78 -17.03
N PHE A 228 -7.28 -7.83 -17.11
CA PHE A 228 -8.16 -8.06 -18.25
C PHE A 228 -9.15 -6.90 -18.41
N GLY A 229 -9.83 -6.48 -17.35
CA GLY A 229 -10.83 -5.40 -17.39
C GLY A 229 -10.25 -4.05 -17.79
N ILE A 230 -9.04 -3.72 -17.34
CA ILE A 230 -8.35 -2.49 -17.79
C ILE A 230 -8.02 -2.56 -19.28
N LEU A 231 -7.45 -3.67 -19.74
CA LEU A 231 -7.08 -3.83 -21.15
C LEU A 231 -8.31 -3.86 -22.06
N GLU A 232 -9.37 -4.54 -21.63
CA GLU A 232 -10.67 -4.55 -22.32
C GLU A 232 -11.26 -3.14 -22.41
N LEU A 233 -11.25 -2.36 -21.31
CA LEU A 233 -11.74 -0.98 -21.31
C LEU A 233 -10.95 -0.10 -22.29
N ILE A 234 -9.64 -0.24 -22.33
CA ILE A 234 -8.78 0.49 -23.28
C ILE A 234 -9.13 0.09 -24.72
N LEU A 235 -9.24 -1.20 -25.02
CA LEU A 235 -9.60 -1.68 -26.35
C LEU A 235 -11.00 -1.24 -26.78
N TYR A 236 -11.95 -1.22 -25.84
CA TYR A 236 -13.30 -0.73 -26.08
C TYR A 236 -13.29 0.76 -26.43
N ILE A 237 -12.57 1.59 -25.67
CA ILE A 237 -12.44 3.03 -25.94
C ILE A 237 -11.76 3.29 -27.29
N LEU A 238 -10.74 2.50 -27.65
CA LEU A 238 -9.95 2.71 -28.88
C LEU A 238 -10.64 2.20 -30.16
N PHE A 239 -11.30 1.04 -30.10
CA PHE A 239 -11.81 0.37 -31.30
C PHE A 239 -13.32 0.20 -31.33
N ASN A 240 -13.97 0.16 -30.16
CA ASN A 240 -15.41 -0.08 -30.00
C ASN A 240 -15.96 -1.22 -30.87
N ASN A 241 -15.20 -2.31 -30.99
CA ASN A 241 -15.53 -3.45 -31.87
C ASN A 241 -15.53 -4.76 -31.08
N TYR A 242 -16.70 -5.41 -31.01
CA TYR A 242 -16.88 -6.66 -30.28
C TYR A 242 -16.00 -7.81 -30.79
N VAL A 243 -15.68 -7.85 -32.09
CA VAL A 243 -14.79 -8.89 -32.65
C VAL A 243 -13.38 -8.75 -32.07
N ILE A 244 -12.89 -7.52 -31.89
CA ILE A 244 -11.58 -7.25 -31.28
C ILE A 244 -11.59 -7.68 -29.81
N ILE A 245 -12.66 -7.37 -29.07
CA ILE A 245 -12.80 -7.72 -27.65
C ILE A 245 -12.85 -9.25 -27.46
N ILE A 246 -13.65 -9.95 -28.27
CA ILE A 246 -13.74 -11.42 -28.23
C ILE A 246 -12.40 -12.06 -28.62
N SER A 247 -11.74 -11.53 -29.66
CA SER A 247 -10.41 -12.00 -30.07
C SER A 247 -9.39 -11.80 -28.95
N PHE A 248 -9.43 -10.66 -28.27
CA PHE A 248 -8.58 -10.38 -27.12
C PHE A 248 -8.85 -11.35 -25.95
N PHE A 249 -10.11 -11.66 -25.65
CA PHE A 249 -10.45 -12.68 -24.64
C PHE A 249 -9.84 -14.04 -24.97
N ILE A 250 -9.94 -14.49 -26.23
CA ILE A 250 -9.35 -15.76 -26.68
C ILE A 250 -7.82 -15.72 -26.56
N ILE A 251 -7.20 -14.62 -26.99
CA ILE A 251 -5.74 -14.44 -26.89
C ILE A 251 -5.30 -14.48 -25.43
N TYR A 252 -5.92 -13.68 -24.57
CA TYR A 252 -5.52 -13.52 -23.16
C TYR A 252 -5.71 -14.79 -22.36
N TYR A 253 -6.86 -15.46 -22.48
CA TYR A 253 -7.16 -16.64 -21.67
C TYR A 253 -6.69 -17.95 -22.31
N PHE A 254 -6.68 -18.11 -23.64
CA PHE A 254 -6.34 -19.40 -24.24
C PHE A 254 -4.94 -19.45 -24.84
N LEU A 255 -4.55 -18.46 -25.66
CA LEU A 255 -3.27 -18.50 -26.38
C LEU A 255 -2.09 -18.10 -25.50
N LEU A 256 -2.19 -16.99 -24.78
CA LEU A 256 -1.10 -16.46 -23.97
C LEU A 256 -0.64 -17.46 -22.88
N PRO A 257 -1.54 -18.17 -22.18
CA PRO A 257 -1.10 -19.16 -21.20
C PRO A 257 -0.34 -20.34 -21.80
N PHE A 258 -0.45 -20.62 -23.10
CA PHE A 258 0.41 -21.63 -23.73
C PHE A 258 1.88 -21.21 -23.71
N LEU A 259 2.15 -19.92 -23.98
CA LEU A 259 3.50 -19.35 -23.90
C LEU A 259 4.02 -19.30 -22.45
N LEU A 260 3.10 -19.23 -21.48
CA LEU A 260 3.41 -19.13 -20.04
C LEU A 260 3.34 -20.47 -19.29
N LYS A 261 3.52 -21.61 -19.98
CA LYS A 261 3.46 -22.96 -19.39
C LYS A 261 2.18 -23.21 -18.57
N GLY A 262 1.06 -22.76 -19.13
CA GLY A 262 -0.29 -22.94 -18.62
C GLY A 262 -0.78 -21.88 -17.65
N SER A 263 0.09 -21.00 -17.16
CA SER A 263 -0.27 -19.92 -16.23
C SER A 263 -0.82 -18.69 -16.95
N THR A 264 -1.77 -17.98 -16.36
CA THR A 264 -2.13 -16.62 -16.79
C THR A 264 -1.03 -15.60 -16.46
N ILE A 265 -1.18 -14.35 -16.90
CA ILE A 265 -0.24 -13.27 -16.54
C ILE A 265 -0.18 -13.10 -15.02
N ALA A 266 -1.32 -13.01 -14.33
CA ALA A 266 -1.30 -12.82 -12.88
C ALA A 266 -0.78 -14.06 -12.15
N GLN A 267 -1.08 -15.27 -12.65
CA GLN A 267 -0.52 -16.50 -12.08
C GLN A 267 1.00 -16.53 -12.24
N ARG A 268 1.51 -16.18 -13.42
CA ARG A 268 2.95 -16.11 -13.68
C ARG A 268 3.61 -15.08 -12.79
N TYR A 269 3.04 -13.88 -12.68
CA TYR A 269 3.51 -12.84 -11.76
C TYR A 269 3.50 -13.36 -10.32
N LEU A 270 2.43 -13.96 -9.84
CA LEU A 270 2.40 -14.53 -8.50
C LEU A 270 3.10 -15.88 -8.39
N ASN A 271 3.99 -16.28 -9.31
CA ASN A 271 4.75 -17.55 -9.23
C ASN A 271 3.86 -18.79 -9.00
N ILE A 272 2.74 -18.85 -9.70
CA ILE A 272 1.78 -19.96 -9.71
C ILE A 272 1.94 -20.75 -11.01
N GLY A 273 2.04 -22.07 -10.88
CA GLY A 273 2.07 -23.02 -11.99
C GLY A 273 0.79 -23.85 -12.07
N VAL A 274 0.37 -24.19 -13.28
CA VAL A 274 -0.72 -25.13 -13.55
C VAL A 274 -0.13 -26.48 -13.97
N VAL A 275 -0.38 -27.53 -13.17
CA VAL A 275 0.13 -28.88 -13.44
C VAL A 275 -0.99 -29.91 -13.36
N ASN A 276 -0.76 -31.08 -13.94
CA ASN A 276 -1.63 -32.24 -13.77
C ASN A 276 -1.45 -32.86 -12.36
N ASN A 277 -2.21 -33.93 -12.07
CA ASN A 277 -2.10 -34.62 -10.79
C ASN A 277 -0.69 -35.21 -10.52
N ASP A 278 0.03 -35.59 -11.58
CA ASP A 278 1.39 -36.14 -11.56
C ASP A 278 2.49 -35.06 -11.49
N ASN A 279 2.11 -33.79 -11.23
CA ASN A 279 3.00 -32.61 -11.18
C ASN A 279 3.70 -32.24 -12.51
N ASN A 280 3.25 -32.79 -13.63
CA ASN A 280 3.74 -32.45 -14.96
C ASN A 280 2.86 -31.40 -15.63
N TYR A 281 3.49 -30.50 -16.38
CA TYR A 281 2.77 -29.58 -17.26
C TYR A 281 2.38 -30.32 -18.55
N THR A 282 1.13 -30.19 -18.96
CA THR A 282 0.70 -30.56 -20.32
C THR A 282 -0.22 -29.48 -20.90
N LEU A 283 -0.07 -29.25 -22.20
CA LEU A 283 -0.88 -28.28 -22.95
C LEU A 283 -2.37 -28.61 -22.88
N ILE A 284 -2.71 -29.90 -23.05
CA ILE A 284 -4.08 -30.40 -23.13
C ILE A 284 -4.82 -30.18 -21.81
N TYR A 285 -4.23 -30.55 -20.66
CA TYR A 285 -4.90 -30.35 -19.37
C TYR A 285 -5.06 -28.87 -19.02
N SER A 286 -4.07 -28.03 -19.40
CA SER A 286 -4.15 -26.59 -19.22
C SER A 286 -5.26 -25.94 -20.06
N PHE A 287 -5.42 -26.37 -21.32
CA PHE A 287 -6.52 -25.94 -22.19
C PHE A 287 -7.88 -26.40 -21.65
N LEU A 288 -8.02 -27.69 -21.31
CA LEU A 288 -9.26 -28.25 -20.75
C LEU A 288 -9.69 -27.55 -19.46
N ARG A 289 -8.73 -27.23 -18.56
CA ARG A 289 -9.01 -26.47 -17.33
C ARG A 289 -9.72 -25.15 -17.63
N ARG A 290 -9.26 -24.41 -18.64
CA ARG A 290 -9.81 -23.10 -19.01
C ARG A 290 -11.13 -23.22 -19.75
N LEU A 291 -11.25 -24.17 -20.66
CA LEU A 291 -12.51 -24.45 -21.36
C LEU A 291 -13.62 -24.77 -20.36
N LEU A 292 -13.36 -25.67 -19.40
CA LEU A 292 -14.32 -26.02 -18.36
C LEU A 292 -14.62 -24.85 -17.42
N PHE A 293 -13.61 -24.03 -17.08
CA PHE A 293 -13.85 -22.82 -16.31
C PHE A 293 -14.82 -21.87 -17.04
N CYS A 294 -14.58 -21.60 -18.33
CA CYS A 294 -15.47 -20.74 -19.12
C CYS A 294 -16.87 -21.36 -19.25
N LEU A 295 -16.96 -22.67 -19.48
CA LEU A 295 -18.24 -23.37 -19.60
C LEU A 295 -19.10 -23.23 -18.33
N PHE A 296 -18.52 -23.49 -17.16
CA PHE A 296 -19.26 -23.51 -15.89
C PHE A 296 -19.50 -22.14 -15.28
N TYR A 297 -18.69 -21.13 -15.59
CA TYR A 297 -18.77 -19.83 -14.90
C TYR A 297 -19.01 -18.62 -15.81
N ILE A 298 -18.86 -18.76 -17.13
CA ILE A 298 -19.10 -17.67 -18.09
C ILE A 298 -20.28 -18.04 -19.00
N PHE A 299 -20.22 -19.19 -19.65
CA PHE A 299 -21.23 -19.61 -20.62
C PHE A 299 -22.51 -20.16 -19.98
N SER A 300 -22.51 -20.57 -18.70
CA SER A 300 -23.72 -21.04 -18.01
C SER A 300 -24.86 -20.02 -18.11
N PHE A 301 -24.56 -18.75 -17.85
CA PHE A 301 -25.53 -17.65 -17.93
C PHE A 301 -26.05 -17.43 -19.36
N ILE A 302 -25.15 -17.49 -20.35
CA ILE A 302 -25.46 -17.32 -21.77
C ILE A 302 -26.34 -18.48 -22.27
N ILE A 303 -26.07 -19.71 -21.82
CA ILE A 303 -26.86 -20.89 -22.15
C ILE A 303 -28.28 -20.74 -21.59
N ILE A 304 -28.44 -20.39 -20.31
CA ILE A 304 -29.76 -20.19 -19.67
C ILE A 304 -30.54 -19.08 -20.39
N TYR A 305 -29.86 -18.00 -20.80
CA TYR A 305 -30.48 -16.89 -21.53
C TYR A 305 -31.08 -17.35 -22.86
N ASN A 306 -30.30 -18.10 -23.66
CA ASN A 306 -30.66 -18.50 -25.02
C ASN A 306 -31.58 -19.73 -25.12
N ILE A 307 -31.70 -20.55 -24.06
CA ILE A 307 -32.61 -21.70 -24.05
C ILE A 307 -34.07 -21.21 -24.13
N ASN A 308 -34.88 -21.83 -24.98
CA ASN A 308 -36.29 -21.47 -25.14
C ASN A 308 -37.21 -22.27 -24.19
N ILE A 309 -37.36 -21.79 -22.95
CA ILE A 309 -38.23 -22.36 -21.91
C ILE A 309 -39.04 -21.26 -21.20
N ASN A 310 -40.06 -21.65 -20.43
CA ASN A 310 -40.89 -20.72 -19.66
C ASN A 310 -40.06 -19.85 -18.71
N SER A 311 -40.47 -18.59 -18.52
CA SER A 311 -39.79 -17.59 -17.69
C SER A 311 -39.60 -18.04 -16.24
N THR A 312 -40.56 -18.77 -15.68
CA THR A 312 -40.47 -19.35 -14.33
C THR A 312 -39.32 -20.35 -14.23
N LEU A 313 -39.19 -21.25 -15.20
CA LEU A 313 -38.09 -22.22 -15.26
C LEU A 313 -36.74 -21.53 -15.49
N LYS A 314 -36.67 -20.50 -16.35
CA LYS A 314 -35.46 -19.70 -16.51
C LYS A 314 -35.03 -19.06 -15.18
N GLY A 315 -35.99 -18.46 -14.45
CA GLY A 315 -35.74 -17.88 -13.14
C GLY A 315 -35.16 -18.88 -12.15
N ILE A 316 -35.72 -20.09 -12.09
CA ILE A 316 -35.21 -21.18 -11.25
C ILE A 316 -33.78 -21.57 -11.65
N LEU A 317 -33.48 -21.69 -12.95
CA LEU A 317 -32.13 -22.01 -13.42
C LEU A 317 -31.12 -20.92 -13.05
N TYR A 318 -31.46 -19.64 -13.17
CA TYR A 318 -30.59 -18.54 -12.74
C TYR A 318 -30.31 -18.58 -11.23
N ILE A 319 -31.32 -18.89 -10.41
CA ILE A 319 -31.13 -19.03 -8.95
C ILE A 319 -30.18 -20.20 -8.65
N ILE A 320 -30.36 -21.34 -9.32
CA ILE A 320 -29.49 -22.51 -9.15
C ILE A 320 -28.05 -22.18 -9.56
N ASP A 321 -27.85 -21.50 -10.70
CA ASP A 321 -26.52 -21.11 -11.19
C ASP A 321 -25.85 -20.10 -10.23
N PHE A 322 -26.61 -19.14 -9.72
CA PHE A 322 -26.12 -18.19 -8.72
C PHE A 322 -25.70 -18.87 -7.41
N ILE A 323 -26.51 -19.80 -6.91
CA ILE A 323 -26.17 -20.60 -5.72
C ILE A 323 -24.89 -21.43 -5.98
N TYR A 324 -24.78 -22.04 -7.16
CA TYR A 324 -23.57 -22.77 -7.57
C TYR A 324 -22.33 -21.86 -7.58
N PHE A 325 -22.45 -20.64 -8.09
CA PHE A 325 -21.38 -19.64 -8.10
C PHE A 325 -20.95 -19.27 -6.67
N ILE A 326 -21.90 -18.95 -5.78
CA ILE A 326 -21.60 -18.63 -4.38
C ILE A 326 -20.89 -19.79 -3.69
N ILE A 327 -21.40 -21.02 -3.83
CA ILE A 327 -20.79 -22.20 -3.22
C ILE A 327 -19.38 -22.43 -3.77
N SER A 328 -19.17 -22.23 -5.07
CA SER A 328 -17.86 -22.35 -5.72
C SER A 328 -16.88 -21.29 -5.21
N ALA A 329 -17.32 -20.03 -5.11
CA ALA A 329 -16.53 -18.93 -4.58
C ALA A 329 -16.13 -19.19 -3.11
N PHE A 330 -17.09 -19.63 -2.28
CA PHE A 330 -16.82 -19.98 -0.89
C PHE A 330 -15.79 -21.12 -0.78
N LYS A 331 -15.93 -22.18 -1.60
CA LYS A 331 -14.96 -23.27 -1.67
C LYS A 331 -13.57 -22.77 -2.08
N TYR A 332 -13.50 -21.90 -3.08
CA TYR A 332 -12.25 -21.36 -3.61
C TYR A 332 -11.49 -20.51 -2.57
N ILE A 333 -12.22 -19.69 -1.81
CA ILE A 333 -11.65 -18.78 -0.82
C ILE A 333 -11.29 -19.53 0.48
N PHE A 334 -12.22 -20.29 1.04
CA PHE A 334 -12.12 -20.77 2.42
C PHE A 334 -11.69 -22.23 2.55
N THR A 335 -11.73 -23.02 1.48
CA THR A 335 -11.46 -24.46 1.56
C THR A 335 -10.26 -24.88 0.72
N LYS A 336 -9.66 -26.03 1.05
CA LYS A 336 -8.65 -26.68 0.21
C LYS A 336 -9.27 -27.64 -0.82
N LYS A 337 -10.61 -27.70 -0.90
CA LYS A 337 -11.32 -28.60 -1.82
C LYS A 337 -11.12 -28.12 -3.25
N THR A 338 -10.91 -29.06 -4.16
CA THR A 338 -10.80 -28.79 -5.59
C THR A 338 -12.15 -28.40 -6.17
N LEU A 339 -12.16 -27.42 -7.08
CA LEU A 339 -13.38 -27.04 -7.80
C LEU A 339 -13.74 -28.08 -8.88
N LEU A 340 -14.99 -28.02 -9.36
CA LEU A 340 -15.50 -29.00 -10.32
C LEU A 340 -14.65 -29.05 -11.60
N PHE A 341 -14.33 -27.88 -12.17
CA PHE A 341 -13.50 -27.78 -13.37
C PHE A 341 -12.07 -28.29 -13.15
N GLU A 342 -11.51 -28.12 -11.95
CA GLU A 342 -10.17 -28.62 -11.61
C GLU A 342 -10.17 -30.15 -11.53
N LYS A 343 -11.22 -30.72 -10.92
CA LYS A 343 -11.41 -32.17 -10.82
C LYS A 343 -11.56 -32.81 -12.20
N LEU A 344 -12.41 -32.24 -13.06
CA LEU A 344 -12.67 -32.75 -14.41
C LEU A 344 -11.46 -32.59 -15.34
N SER A 345 -10.73 -31.47 -15.24
CA SER A 345 -9.49 -31.27 -16.02
C SER A 345 -8.27 -32.03 -15.47
N LYS A 346 -8.37 -32.68 -14.31
CA LYS A 346 -7.25 -33.32 -13.60
C LYS A 346 -6.08 -32.37 -13.36
N THR A 347 -6.37 -31.10 -13.05
CA THR A 347 -5.35 -30.05 -12.82
C THR A 347 -5.35 -29.53 -11.40
N LYS A 348 -4.19 -29.03 -10.96
CA LYS A 348 -4.01 -28.32 -9.69
C LYS A 348 -3.05 -27.15 -9.84
N LEU A 349 -3.16 -26.20 -8.91
CA LEU A 349 -2.26 -25.05 -8.80
C LEU A 349 -1.13 -25.35 -7.82
N ILE A 350 0.11 -25.14 -8.25
CA ILE A 350 1.32 -25.31 -7.42
C ILE A 350 2.12 -24.01 -7.35
N SER A 351 2.86 -23.82 -6.26
CA SER A 351 3.82 -22.71 -6.20
C SER A 351 5.04 -23.08 -7.03
N THR A 352 5.59 -22.10 -7.76
CA THR A 352 6.87 -22.23 -8.45
C THR A 352 8.03 -21.65 -7.66
N ILE A 353 7.78 -21.12 -6.46
CA ILE A 353 8.84 -20.64 -5.56
C ILE A 353 9.50 -21.83 -4.88
N LYS A 354 10.84 -21.80 -4.83
CA LYS A 354 11.67 -22.71 -4.05
C LYS A 354 12.51 -21.88 -3.09
N SER A 355 12.53 -22.23 -1.81
CA SER A 355 13.58 -21.74 -0.91
C SER A 355 14.86 -22.50 -1.22
N ASN A 356 15.94 -21.76 -1.45
CA ASN A 356 17.28 -22.32 -1.57
C ASN A 356 17.89 -22.50 -0.18
#